data_AF-V6IEU1-F1
#
_entry.id   AF-V6IEU1-F1
#
_cell.length_a   1.000
_cell.length_b   1.000
_cell.length_c   1.000
_cell.angle_alpha   90.00
_cell.angle_beta   90.00
_cell.angle_gamma   90.00
#
_symmetry.space_group_name_H-M   'P 1'
#
loop_
_entity.id
_entity.type
_entity.pdbx_description
1 polymer ?
#
loop_
_entity_poly.entity_id
_entity_poly.type
_entity_poly.pdbx_seq_one_letter_code
_entity_poly.pdbx_strand_id
1 'polypeptide(L)'
;MISFVTISLFVSCKNHNANKDDLLLAAILLNSGGKAEFRISNTGALAAARIQAGSSQFKVGSHTSGFLTDLAGDNPQNYGDGAGDGFNDHFITPAAVSIGICQVLAYKSVAKGGPEKGKETLENANFVMFKVPGAPIPGSKVCETGFMRIGLQTEGTSSSSAFLPISPIPAEEKQDYDRVGIIARDFTYYFDPKDVPENTYRYVDLVLNNPTSNSAPIDTVGRGDVSPKLFSKDCPVSFINSPSFIFSKLLKPEEMGGVCKMGELAIDSSSGGILQLGGGSDDYNAFTKPDRTLNPPSIASVPWNSNAQKLKFKVPPSVNNLDVKDPYILIVNLDSFVKDSSKKKGDLLFNVSIDNTLFWDSNEADNVFSPQLNVADRPNATSGEDNLVTSTRKNLIFHLPTILDGTE
;
A
#
# COMPACT_ATOMS: atom_id res chain seq x y z
N MET A 1 -20.43 -6.60 22.54
CA MET A 1 -20.62 -5.88 21.27
C MET A 1 -19.25 -5.55 20.73
N ILE A 2 -18.74 -6.37 19.81
CA ILE A 2 -17.41 -6.19 19.23
C ILE A 2 -17.55 -5.21 18.07
N SER A 3 -16.73 -4.16 18.09
CA SER A 3 -16.76 -3.09 17.08
C SER A 3 -16.20 -3.66 15.78
N PHE A 4 -17.08 -3.90 14.81
CA PHE A 4 -16.68 -4.06 13.42
C PHE A 4 -15.95 -2.77 13.01
N VAL A 5 -14.66 -2.86 12.72
CA VAL A 5 -13.95 -1.80 12.02
C VAL A 5 -14.41 -1.88 10.56
N THR A 6 -15.59 -1.32 10.34
CA THR A 6 -16.15 -1.09 9.01
C THR A 6 -15.37 0.08 8.43
N ILE A 7 -14.22 -0.17 7.80
CA ILE A 7 -13.51 0.89 7.06
C ILE A 7 -14.24 1.04 5.73
N SER A 8 -15.35 1.76 5.81
CA SER A 8 -16.09 2.26 4.68
C SER A 8 -15.53 3.62 4.30
N LEU A 9 -14.78 3.66 3.21
CA LEU A 9 -14.95 4.73 2.21
C LEU A 9 -15.23 4.04 0.87
N PHE A 10 -16.29 3.25 0.84
CA PHE A 10 -17.15 3.33 -0.33
C PHE A 10 -17.79 4.71 -0.23
N VAL A 11 -17.73 5.52 -1.28
CA VAL A 11 -18.82 6.46 -1.51
C VAL A 11 -20.04 5.58 -1.64
N SER A 12 -20.71 5.34 -0.51
CA SER A 12 -21.94 4.58 -0.46
C SER A 12 -22.94 5.47 -1.16
N CYS A 13 -23.17 5.23 -2.46
CA CYS A 13 -24.37 5.68 -3.14
C CYS A 13 -25.53 4.87 -2.57
N LYS A 14 -25.86 5.08 -1.30
CA LYS A 14 -27.09 4.59 -0.69
C LYS A 14 -27.95 5.80 -0.41
N ASN A 15 -29.06 5.86 -1.13
CA ASN A 15 -30.12 6.84 -1.03
C ASN A 15 -30.59 7.02 0.42
N HIS A 16 -29.98 7.93 1.16
CA HIS A 16 -30.56 8.60 2.33
C HIS A 16 -29.95 9.97 2.43
N ASN A 17 -30.72 11.00 2.01
CA ASN A 17 -30.55 12.44 2.26
C ASN A 17 -29.20 12.87 2.86
N ALA A 18 -28.09 12.60 2.16
CA ALA A 18 -26.84 13.26 2.43
C ALA A 18 -27.07 14.71 2.02
N ASN A 19 -26.88 15.64 2.95
CA ASN A 19 -27.01 17.07 2.67
C ASN A 19 -26.21 17.37 1.41
N LYS A 20 -26.91 17.82 0.36
CA LYS A 20 -26.28 18.19 -0.91
C LYS A 20 -25.15 19.19 -0.68
N ASP A 21 -25.22 19.95 0.42
CA ASP A 21 -24.23 20.92 0.87
C ASP A 21 -22.88 20.27 1.26
N ASP A 22 -22.84 19.07 1.85
CA ASP A 22 -21.56 18.39 2.20
C ASP A 22 -20.87 17.81 0.97
N LEU A 23 -21.66 17.30 0.01
CA LEU A 23 -21.14 16.81 -1.27
C LEU A 23 -20.68 17.97 -2.17
N LEU A 24 -21.39 19.10 -2.12
CA LEU A 24 -21.01 20.33 -2.80
C LEU A 24 -19.77 20.96 -2.16
N LEU A 25 -19.65 20.94 -0.82
CA LEU A 25 -18.47 21.42 -0.11
C LEU A 25 -17.26 20.53 -0.38
N ALA A 26 -17.42 19.21 -0.41
CA ALA A 26 -16.40 18.27 -0.88
C ALA A 26 -16.02 18.56 -2.35
N ALA A 27 -16.99 18.73 -3.25
CA ALA A 27 -16.74 19.06 -4.67
C ALA A 27 -16.10 20.44 -4.89
N ILE A 28 -16.35 21.42 -4.02
CA ILE A 28 -15.76 22.77 -4.04
C ILE A 28 -14.33 22.76 -3.47
N LEU A 29 -14.07 22.01 -2.40
CA LEU A 29 -12.73 21.73 -1.87
C LEU A 29 -11.87 20.94 -2.88
N LEU A 30 -12.50 20.05 -3.67
CA LEU A 30 -11.85 19.26 -4.72
C LEU A 30 -11.46 20.07 -5.98
N ASN A 31 -12.11 21.22 -6.24
CA ASN A 31 -11.98 21.96 -7.50
C ASN A 31 -11.25 23.32 -7.40
N SER A 32 -10.84 23.76 -6.21
CA SER A 32 -10.13 25.04 -6.01
C SER A 32 -8.79 24.94 -5.27
N GLY A 33 -8.32 23.73 -4.96
CA GLY A 33 -7.06 23.46 -4.26
C GLY A 33 -5.92 22.93 -5.14
N GLY A 34 -4.74 22.77 -4.54
CA GLY A 34 -3.61 22.08 -5.16
C GLY A 34 -3.89 20.58 -5.33
N LYS A 35 -3.08 19.89 -6.12
CA LYS A 35 -3.23 18.45 -6.38
C LYS A 35 -1.92 17.72 -6.16
N ALA A 36 -1.98 16.56 -5.53
CA ALA A 36 -0.89 15.60 -5.55
C ALA A 36 -1.18 14.55 -6.63
N GLU A 37 -0.42 14.58 -7.71
CA GLU A 37 -0.43 13.59 -8.77
C GLU A 37 0.47 12.42 -8.39
N PHE A 38 -0.06 11.21 -8.48
CA PHE A 38 0.68 9.97 -8.46
C PHE A 38 0.68 9.42 -9.87
N ARG A 39 1.86 9.24 -10.45
CA ARG A 39 2.03 8.80 -11.83
C ARG A 39 2.81 7.50 -11.87
N ILE A 40 2.28 6.53 -12.58
CA ILE A 40 3.01 5.28 -12.78
C ILE A 40 4.27 5.52 -13.62
N SER A 41 5.34 4.87 -13.22
CA SER A 41 6.64 4.88 -13.90
C SER A 41 7.23 3.47 -13.84
N ASN A 42 8.45 3.32 -14.35
CA ASN A 42 9.22 2.10 -14.21
C ASN A 42 10.58 2.37 -13.57
N THR A 43 11.18 1.32 -13.02
CA THR A 43 12.46 1.36 -12.30
C THR A 43 13.57 1.99 -13.13
N GLY A 44 13.63 1.68 -14.43
CA GLY A 44 14.61 2.26 -15.35
C GLY A 44 14.43 3.78 -15.55
N ALA A 45 13.19 4.23 -15.72
CA ALA A 45 12.86 5.65 -15.86
C ALA A 45 13.14 6.43 -14.57
N LEU A 46 12.79 5.86 -13.41
CA LEU A 46 13.11 6.44 -12.11
C LEU A 46 14.62 6.53 -11.86
N ALA A 47 15.38 5.48 -12.22
CA ALA A 47 16.83 5.48 -12.11
C ALA A 47 17.47 6.56 -13.01
N ALA A 48 16.97 6.73 -14.23
CA ALA A 48 17.43 7.77 -15.15
C ALA A 48 17.09 9.19 -14.63
N ALA A 49 15.86 9.39 -14.14
CA ALA A 49 15.43 10.66 -13.57
C ALA A 49 16.29 11.07 -12.36
N ARG A 50 16.63 10.12 -11.49
CA ARG A 50 17.56 10.31 -10.36
C ARG A 50 18.93 10.81 -10.83
N ILE A 51 19.51 10.18 -11.86
CA ILE A 51 20.84 10.55 -12.39
C ILE A 51 20.82 11.96 -12.99
N GLN A 52 19.77 12.32 -13.72
CA GLN A 52 19.63 13.61 -14.38
C GLN A 52 19.36 14.76 -13.39
N ALA A 53 18.58 14.51 -12.34
CA ALA A 53 18.16 15.56 -11.42
C ALA A 53 19.27 16.01 -10.45
N GLY A 54 20.28 15.17 -10.18
CA GLY A 54 21.26 15.44 -9.12
C GLY A 54 20.62 15.74 -7.75
N SER A 55 19.33 15.46 -7.58
CA SER A 55 18.49 15.86 -6.46
C SER A 55 17.64 14.69 -5.96
N SER A 56 17.23 14.82 -4.70
CA SER A 56 16.37 13.94 -3.89
C SER A 56 16.80 12.48 -3.72
N GLN A 57 17.78 12.29 -2.85
CA GLN A 57 17.94 11.00 -2.16
C GLN A 57 16.66 10.66 -1.37
N PHE A 58 16.12 9.47 -1.56
CA PHE A 58 15.30 8.81 -0.55
C PHE A 58 16.22 8.49 0.63
N LYS A 59 16.33 9.40 1.61
CA LYS A 59 17.08 9.12 2.84
C LYS A 59 16.15 8.48 3.85
N VAL A 60 15.91 7.18 3.70
CA VAL A 60 15.47 6.37 4.85
C VAL A 60 16.73 6.03 5.64
N GLY A 61 17.08 6.91 6.59
CA GLY A 61 18.29 6.75 7.38
C GLY A 61 19.60 7.02 6.61
N SER A 62 20.71 6.88 7.33
CA SER A 62 22.06 7.32 6.96
C SER A 62 22.76 6.41 5.93
N HIS A 63 22.19 6.23 4.73
CA HIS A 63 22.84 5.44 3.69
C HIS A 63 23.14 6.26 2.43
N THR A 64 24.42 6.31 2.10
CA THR A 64 25.04 7.08 1.00
C THR A 64 25.19 6.25 -0.29
N SER A 65 24.39 5.19 -0.48
CA SER A 65 24.54 4.32 -1.66
C SER A 65 23.93 5.02 -2.89
N GLY A 66 24.70 5.07 -3.97
CA GLY A 66 24.34 5.75 -5.22
C GLY A 66 23.14 5.17 -5.99
N PHE A 67 22.45 4.14 -5.48
CA PHE A 67 21.38 3.40 -6.14
C PHE A 67 19.98 3.90 -5.79
N LEU A 68 19.04 3.77 -6.74
CA LEU A 68 17.60 3.89 -6.47
C LEU A 68 17.24 2.91 -5.34
N THR A 69 16.42 3.35 -4.39
CA THR A 69 15.97 2.49 -3.29
C THR A 69 14.46 2.50 -3.27
N ASP A 70 13.85 1.33 -3.12
CA ASP A 70 12.44 1.22 -2.79
C ASP A 70 12.18 1.77 -1.37
N LEU A 71 10.93 1.73 -0.91
CA LEU A 71 10.62 2.23 0.44
C LEU A 71 11.29 1.41 1.56
N ALA A 72 11.58 0.12 1.32
CA ALA A 72 12.25 -0.76 2.28
C ALA A 72 13.77 -0.50 2.36
N GLY A 73 14.33 0.21 1.37
CA GLY A 73 15.76 0.51 1.26
C GLY A 73 16.52 -0.43 0.33
N ASP A 74 15.83 -1.30 -0.42
CA ASP A 74 16.43 -2.24 -1.37
C ASP A 74 16.58 -1.63 -2.76
N ASN A 75 17.54 -2.13 -3.53
CA ASN A 75 17.74 -1.70 -4.90
C ASN A 75 16.75 -2.41 -5.84
N PRO A 76 15.73 -1.73 -6.40
CA PRO A 76 14.76 -2.34 -7.31
C PRO A 76 15.37 -2.83 -8.63
N GLN A 77 16.62 -2.46 -8.94
CA GLN A 77 17.34 -2.96 -10.11
C GLN A 77 17.99 -4.33 -9.89
N ASN A 78 18.06 -4.79 -8.63
CA ASN A 78 18.76 -6.01 -8.23
C ASN A 78 17.85 -6.88 -7.34
N TYR A 79 16.56 -6.96 -7.64
CA TYR A 79 15.70 -7.96 -7.00
C TYR A 79 16.07 -9.36 -7.48
N GLY A 80 15.84 -10.34 -6.61
CA GLY A 80 16.31 -11.72 -6.78
C GLY A 80 17.64 -11.98 -6.08
N ASP A 81 17.86 -13.23 -5.70
CA ASP A 81 19.12 -13.74 -5.17
C ASP A 81 19.90 -14.56 -6.20
N GLY A 82 19.32 -14.78 -7.38
CA GLY A 82 19.87 -15.58 -8.46
C GLY A 82 19.89 -17.07 -8.12
N ALA A 83 20.17 -17.91 -9.12
CA ALA A 83 20.12 -19.38 -8.97
C ALA A 83 21.20 -20.02 -8.06
N GLY A 84 21.93 -19.24 -7.26
CA GLY A 84 22.96 -19.72 -6.34
C GLY A 84 22.39 -20.52 -5.17
N ASP A 85 21.08 -20.42 -4.93
CA ASP A 85 20.30 -21.13 -3.91
C ASP A 85 19.66 -22.44 -4.41
N GLY A 86 19.78 -22.71 -5.71
CA GLY A 86 19.23 -23.91 -6.35
C GLY A 86 17.77 -23.79 -6.79
N PHE A 87 17.18 -22.59 -6.76
CA PHE A 87 15.86 -22.30 -7.33
C PHE A 87 15.96 -21.28 -8.46
N ASN A 88 14.89 -21.13 -9.25
CA ASN A 88 14.82 -20.08 -10.26
C ASN A 88 14.04 -18.89 -9.70
N ASP A 89 14.60 -17.69 -9.90
CA ASP A 89 13.95 -16.43 -9.59
C ASP A 89 12.79 -16.17 -10.55
N HIS A 90 11.59 -15.95 -10.00
CA HIS A 90 10.43 -15.49 -10.75
C HIS A 90 9.95 -14.14 -10.24
N PHE A 91 9.43 -13.32 -11.18
CA PHE A 91 8.91 -12.00 -10.86
C PHE A 91 7.56 -11.77 -11.52
N ILE A 92 6.64 -11.18 -10.76
CA ILE A 92 5.37 -10.67 -11.27
C ILE A 92 5.28 -9.16 -11.01
N THR A 93 4.93 -8.44 -12.08
CA THR A 93 4.50 -7.04 -11.99
C THR A 93 2.96 -7.02 -11.89
N PRO A 94 2.38 -6.38 -10.86
CA PRO A 94 0.93 -6.35 -10.71
C PRO A 94 0.27 -5.54 -11.84
N ALA A 95 -0.94 -5.94 -12.23
CA ALA A 95 -1.75 -5.25 -13.23
C ALA A 95 -2.28 -3.90 -12.70
N ALA A 96 -2.39 -3.76 -11.37
CA ALA A 96 -2.70 -2.49 -10.73
C ALA A 96 -2.18 -2.42 -9.30
N VAL A 97 -2.02 -1.19 -8.79
CA VAL A 97 -1.70 -0.90 -7.39
C VAL A 97 -2.66 0.16 -6.86
N SER A 98 -2.95 0.13 -5.57
CA SER A 98 -3.55 1.26 -4.88
C SER A 98 -2.77 1.67 -3.64
N ILE A 99 -2.68 2.97 -3.40
CA ILE A 99 -2.08 3.55 -2.20
C ILE A 99 -3.22 4.00 -1.28
N GLY A 100 -3.36 3.41 -0.09
CA GLY A 100 -4.35 3.80 0.90
C GLY A 100 -3.92 5.02 1.70
N ILE A 101 -4.07 6.23 1.17
CA ILE A 101 -3.58 7.46 1.81
C ILE A 101 -4.51 7.91 2.95
N CYS A 102 -3.96 8.06 4.15
CA CYS A 102 -4.66 8.56 5.33
C CYS A 102 -4.47 10.07 5.51
N GLN A 103 -3.23 10.54 5.39
CA GLN A 103 -2.85 11.94 5.57
C GLN A 103 -1.64 12.30 4.70
N VAL A 104 -1.55 13.59 4.35
CA VAL A 104 -0.37 14.21 3.73
C VAL A 104 0.00 15.45 4.53
N LEU A 105 1.27 15.53 4.92
CA LEU A 105 1.84 16.53 5.82
C LEU A 105 2.97 17.26 5.12
N ALA A 106 3.24 18.51 5.51
CA ALA A 106 4.42 19.24 5.06
C ALA A 106 5.24 19.71 6.27
N TYR A 107 6.57 19.65 6.10
CA TYR A 107 7.54 20.04 7.11
C TYR A 107 8.41 21.17 6.58
N LYS A 108 8.61 22.17 7.43
CA LYS A 108 9.60 23.22 7.21
C LYS A 108 11.01 22.65 7.31
N SER A 109 11.98 23.33 6.71
CA SER A 109 13.39 23.07 6.98
C SER A 109 13.73 23.42 8.43
N VAL A 110 14.81 22.84 8.96
CA VAL A 110 15.29 23.11 10.34
C VAL A 110 15.52 24.61 10.56
N ALA A 111 16.12 25.28 9.58
CA ALA A 111 16.39 26.72 9.63
C ALA A 111 15.11 27.59 9.69
N LYS A 112 13.95 27.00 9.37
CA LYS A 112 12.64 27.66 9.36
C LYS A 112 11.71 27.12 10.45
N GLY A 113 12.26 26.41 11.44
CA GLY A 113 11.53 25.91 12.61
C GLY A 113 10.84 24.56 12.41
N GLY A 114 11.20 23.80 11.37
CA GLY A 114 10.77 22.40 11.22
C GLY A 114 11.71 21.40 11.91
N PRO A 115 11.33 20.11 11.98
CA PRO A 115 12.11 19.07 12.65
C PRO A 115 13.38 18.70 11.88
N GLU A 116 14.37 18.14 12.58
CA GLU A 116 15.53 17.49 11.93
C GLU A 116 15.09 16.35 11.01
N LYS A 117 15.89 16.05 9.98
CA LYS A 117 15.61 14.95 9.06
C LYS A 117 15.67 13.60 9.82
N GLY A 118 14.63 12.78 9.67
CA GLY A 118 14.47 11.53 10.41
C GLY A 118 13.83 11.70 11.80
N LYS A 119 13.35 12.89 12.16
CA LYS A 119 12.62 13.20 13.40
C LYS A 119 11.20 13.70 13.15
N GLU A 120 10.68 13.52 11.93
CA GLU A 120 9.33 13.89 11.54
C GLU A 120 8.29 13.06 12.29
N THR A 121 7.24 13.72 12.79
CA THR A 121 6.11 13.12 13.51
C THR A 121 4.81 13.82 13.11
N LEU A 122 3.66 13.26 13.49
CA LEU A 122 2.37 13.94 13.31
C LEU A 122 2.35 15.30 14.02
N GLU A 123 2.89 15.34 15.24
CA GLU A 123 2.79 16.46 16.17
C GLU A 123 3.70 17.63 15.77
N ASN A 124 4.79 17.37 15.05
CA ASN A 124 5.73 18.40 14.60
C ASN A 124 5.61 18.76 13.11
N ALA A 125 4.56 18.27 12.44
CA ALA A 125 4.22 18.73 11.10
C ALA A 125 3.80 20.21 11.12
N ASN A 126 4.33 20.99 10.19
CA ASN A 126 4.07 22.43 10.14
C ASN A 126 2.76 22.75 9.38
N PHE A 127 2.32 21.85 8.51
CA PHE A 127 1.10 22.03 7.72
C PHE A 127 0.48 20.68 7.35
N VAL A 128 -0.85 20.57 7.47
CA VAL A 128 -1.60 19.39 7.03
C VAL A 128 -2.18 19.69 5.65
N MET A 129 -1.62 19.04 4.62
CA MET A 129 -2.06 19.21 3.23
C MET A 129 -3.32 18.39 2.93
N PHE A 130 -3.44 17.23 3.57
CA PHE A 130 -4.61 16.37 3.42
C PHE A 130 -4.79 15.52 4.67
N LYS A 131 -6.04 15.36 5.10
CA LYS A 131 -6.46 14.35 6.07
C LYS A 131 -7.79 13.80 5.57
N VAL A 132 -7.90 12.48 5.49
CA VAL A 132 -9.15 11.84 5.08
C VAL A 132 -10.28 12.27 6.02
N PRO A 133 -11.41 12.76 5.51
CA PRO A 133 -12.57 13.07 6.34
C PRO A 133 -13.21 11.76 6.83
N GLY A 134 -13.63 11.73 8.09
CA GLY A 134 -14.28 10.56 8.66
C GLY A 134 -14.45 10.67 10.17
N ALA A 135 -15.25 9.78 10.74
CA ALA A 135 -15.36 9.64 12.18
C ALA A 135 -14.06 9.02 12.73
N PRO A 136 -13.49 9.58 13.81
CA PRO A 136 -12.31 9.00 14.46
C PRO A 136 -12.56 7.57 14.94
N ILE A 137 -11.61 6.68 14.69
CA ILE A 137 -11.53 5.33 15.25
C ILE A 137 -11.04 5.45 16.69
N PRO A 138 -11.87 5.11 17.70
CA PRO A 138 -11.50 5.32 19.09
C PRO A 138 -10.17 4.66 19.48
N GLY A 139 -9.24 5.49 19.97
CA GLY A 139 -7.92 5.05 20.43
C GLY A 139 -6.86 4.90 19.35
N SER A 140 -7.18 5.10 18.07
CA SER A 140 -6.22 5.02 16.97
C SER A 140 -5.66 6.40 16.64
N LYS A 141 -4.33 6.57 16.69
CA LYS A 141 -3.65 7.71 16.04
C LYS A 141 -3.31 7.41 14.58
N VAL A 142 -3.14 6.13 14.26
CA VAL A 142 -2.81 5.65 12.92
C VAL A 142 -4.08 5.64 12.07
N CYS A 143 -4.07 6.36 10.95
CA CYS A 143 -5.20 6.42 10.02
C CYS A 143 -6.55 6.64 10.73
N GLU A 144 -6.55 7.54 11.72
CA GLU A 144 -7.61 7.77 12.70
C GLU A 144 -9.01 7.87 12.06
N THR A 145 -9.11 8.55 10.93
CA THR A 145 -10.39 8.85 10.26
C THR A 145 -10.62 7.99 9.00
N GLY A 146 -9.76 7.00 8.76
CA GLY A 146 -9.78 6.13 7.59
C GLY A 146 -8.70 6.46 6.56
N PHE A 147 -8.90 5.97 5.33
CA PHE A 147 -7.99 6.14 4.20
C PHE A 147 -8.75 6.33 2.88
N MET A 148 -8.13 7.01 1.92
CA MET A 148 -8.59 7.16 0.54
C MET A 148 -7.65 6.37 -0.38
N ARG A 149 -8.19 5.59 -1.31
CA ARG A 149 -7.41 4.79 -2.24
C ARG A 149 -7.09 5.58 -3.51
N ILE A 150 -5.81 5.68 -3.82
CA ILE A 150 -5.31 6.22 -5.09
C ILE A 150 -4.83 5.05 -5.94
N GLY A 151 -5.56 4.75 -7.02
CA GLY A 151 -5.28 3.62 -7.90
C GLY A 151 -4.39 4.01 -9.09
N LEU A 152 -3.41 3.18 -9.42
CA LEU A 152 -2.55 3.27 -10.60
C LEU A 152 -2.58 1.93 -11.36
N GLN A 153 -2.61 1.98 -12.69
CA GLN A 153 -2.74 0.80 -13.55
C GLN A 153 -1.53 0.69 -14.49
N THR A 154 -1.02 -0.52 -14.69
CA THR A 154 0.13 -0.78 -15.56
C THR A 154 -0.26 -0.97 -17.02
N GLU A 155 -1.48 -1.41 -17.31
CA GLU A 155 -1.95 -1.65 -18.68
C GLU A 155 -2.39 -0.36 -19.40
N GLY A 156 -1.88 -0.19 -20.62
CA GLY A 156 -2.48 0.65 -21.66
C GLY A 156 -1.83 2.02 -21.91
N THR A 157 -1.14 2.61 -20.93
CA THR A 157 -0.33 3.82 -21.16
C THR A 157 0.85 3.86 -20.21
N SER A 158 2.00 4.32 -20.70
CA SER A 158 3.19 4.66 -19.91
C SER A 158 2.98 5.89 -18.98
N SER A 159 1.73 6.23 -18.66
CA SER A 159 1.32 7.51 -18.05
C SER A 159 -0.01 7.43 -17.27
N SER A 160 -0.33 6.28 -16.67
CA SER A 160 -1.46 6.23 -15.73
C SER A 160 -1.19 7.16 -14.54
N SER A 161 -2.03 8.18 -14.38
CA SER A 161 -1.96 9.14 -13.27
C SER A 161 -3.25 9.15 -12.48
N ALA A 162 -3.13 9.34 -11.18
CA ALA A 162 -4.24 9.57 -10.27
C ALA A 162 -3.95 10.75 -9.36
N PHE A 163 -5.01 11.46 -8.98
CA PHE A 163 -4.88 12.74 -8.29
C PHE A 163 -5.51 12.65 -6.91
N LEU A 164 -4.78 13.11 -5.90
CA LEU A 164 -5.27 13.38 -4.57
C LEU A 164 -5.45 14.90 -4.41
N PRO A 165 -6.63 15.37 -4.02
CA PRO A 165 -6.82 16.78 -3.66
C PRO A 165 -6.01 17.13 -2.41
N ILE A 166 -5.32 18.27 -2.43
CA ILE A 166 -4.54 18.76 -1.30
C ILE A 166 -4.80 20.25 -1.07
N SER A 167 -4.76 20.67 0.19
CA SER A 167 -4.59 22.07 0.53
C SER A 167 -3.17 22.51 0.12
N PRO A 168 -3.04 23.54 -0.72
CA PRO A 168 -1.72 24.04 -1.10
C PRO A 168 -1.07 24.73 0.10
N ILE A 169 0.25 24.60 0.21
CA ILE A 169 1.04 25.36 1.18
C ILE A 169 0.89 26.86 0.84
N PRO A 170 0.67 27.74 1.84
CA PRO A 170 0.58 29.18 1.63
C PRO A 170 1.76 29.73 0.83
N ALA A 171 1.50 30.57 -0.17
CA ALA A 171 2.50 30.98 -1.14
C ALA A 171 3.68 31.74 -0.51
N GLU A 172 3.39 32.53 0.52
CA GLU A 172 4.33 33.33 1.31
C GLU A 172 5.34 32.49 2.09
N GLU A 173 4.98 31.27 2.50
CA GLU A 173 5.84 30.38 3.29
C GLU A 173 6.31 29.17 2.50
N LYS A 174 5.88 28.99 1.24
CA LYS A 174 6.16 27.82 0.40
C LYS A 174 7.66 27.45 0.34
N GLN A 175 8.52 28.46 0.31
CA GLN A 175 9.98 28.32 0.28
C GLN A 175 10.60 27.82 1.60
N ASP A 176 9.84 27.83 2.69
CA ASP A 176 10.30 27.37 3.99
C ASP A 176 10.15 25.86 4.17
N TYR A 177 9.33 25.22 3.32
CA TYR A 177 9.06 23.79 3.32
C TYR A 177 10.02 23.04 2.40
N ASP A 178 10.60 21.97 2.92
CA ASP A 178 11.60 21.16 2.22
C ASP A 178 11.24 19.69 2.13
N ARG A 179 10.14 19.25 2.77
CA ARG A 179 9.71 17.86 2.84
C ARG A 179 8.20 17.71 2.92
N VAL A 180 7.70 16.59 2.38
CA VAL A 180 6.32 16.11 2.53
C VAL A 180 6.35 14.74 3.21
N GLY A 181 5.42 14.53 4.14
CA GLY A 181 5.14 13.22 4.72
C GLY A 181 3.85 12.63 4.17
N ILE A 182 3.88 11.39 3.68
CA ILE A 182 2.70 10.64 3.26
C ILE A 182 2.46 9.53 4.29
N ILE A 183 1.24 9.46 4.82
CA ILE A 183 0.83 8.37 5.71
C ILE A 183 -0.10 7.47 4.92
N ALA A 184 0.44 6.34 4.47
CA ALA A 184 -0.31 5.30 3.78
C ALA A 184 -0.63 4.15 4.74
N ARG A 185 -1.89 3.70 4.75
CA ARG A 185 -2.37 2.51 5.47
C ARG A 185 -1.72 1.26 4.90
N ASP A 186 -1.78 1.11 3.59
CA ASP A 186 -1.24 -0.02 2.84
C ASP A 186 -0.91 0.36 1.39
N PHE A 187 -0.18 -0.54 0.74
CA PHE A 187 -0.18 -0.69 -0.72
C PHE A 187 -0.94 -1.97 -1.07
N THR A 188 -2.03 -1.84 -1.82
CA THR A 188 -2.80 -2.99 -2.33
C THR A 188 -2.36 -3.31 -3.75
N TYR A 189 -1.86 -4.50 -4.01
CA TYR A 189 -1.53 -4.99 -5.35
C TYR A 189 -2.66 -5.85 -5.92
N TYR A 190 -2.93 -5.67 -7.20
CA TYR A 190 -3.79 -6.55 -7.98
C TYR A 190 -2.97 -7.33 -9.01
N PHE A 191 -3.06 -8.65 -8.99
CA PHE A 191 -2.41 -9.55 -9.94
C PHE A 191 -3.40 -10.10 -10.97
N ASP A 192 -2.95 -10.23 -12.22
CA ASP A 192 -3.78 -10.76 -13.30
C ASP A 192 -4.08 -12.25 -13.05
N PRO A 193 -5.31 -12.73 -13.32
CA PRO A 193 -5.67 -14.14 -13.21
C PRO A 193 -4.76 -15.13 -13.95
N LYS A 194 -4.10 -14.69 -15.03
CA LYS A 194 -3.14 -15.51 -15.78
C LYS A 194 -1.83 -15.75 -15.03
N ASP A 195 -1.44 -14.79 -14.19
CA ASP A 195 -0.19 -14.82 -13.43
C ASP A 195 -0.44 -15.37 -12.01
N VAL A 196 -1.64 -15.14 -11.46
CA VAL A 196 -2.08 -15.62 -10.13
C VAL A 196 -3.47 -16.27 -10.22
N PRO A 197 -3.54 -17.60 -10.38
CA PRO A 197 -4.79 -18.32 -10.57
C PRO A 197 -5.70 -18.31 -9.33
N GLU A 198 -5.17 -18.30 -8.10
CA GLU A 198 -6.03 -18.31 -6.91
C GLU A 198 -6.63 -16.92 -6.64
N ASN A 199 -7.96 -16.82 -6.72
CA ASN A 199 -8.71 -15.57 -6.49
C ASN A 199 -8.41 -14.93 -5.12
N THR A 200 -8.04 -15.71 -4.10
CA THR A 200 -7.66 -15.22 -2.77
C THR A 200 -6.37 -14.41 -2.80
N TYR A 201 -5.42 -14.73 -3.68
CA TYR A 201 -4.11 -14.06 -3.78
C TYR A 201 -4.07 -12.90 -4.79
N ARG A 202 -5.18 -12.63 -5.50
CA ARG A 202 -5.19 -11.58 -6.53
C ARG A 202 -5.15 -10.18 -5.95
N TYR A 203 -5.63 -9.98 -4.72
CA TYR A 203 -5.54 -8.71 -4.01
C TYR A 203 -4.74 -8.89 -2.73
N VAL A 204 -3.55 -8.28 -2.68
CA VAL A 204 -2.63 -8.43 -1.55
C VAL A 204 -2.20 -7.06 -1.04
N ASP A 205 -2.36 -6.85 0.27
CA ASP A 205 -1.90 -5.65 0.94
C ASP A 205 -0.51 -5.84 1.55
N LEU A 206 0.33 -4.82 1.39
CA LEU A 206 1.47 -4.57 2.27
C LEU A 206 1.07 -3.53 3.31
N VAL A 207 0.84 -4.00 4.53
CA VAL A 207 0.26 -3.19 5.60
C VAL A 207 1.33 -2.35 6.30
N LEU A 208 1.20 -1.03 6.24
CA LEU A 208 2.13 -0.08 6.87
C LEU A 208 1.56 0.58 8.12
N ASN A 209 0.30 0.96 8.09
CA ASN A 209 -0.34 1.79 9.12
C ASN A 209 -1.77 1.32 9.36
N ASN A 210 -1.94 0.10 9.88
CA ASN A 210 -3.26 -0.40 10.21
C ASN A 210 -3.83 0.39 11.41
N PRO A 211 -5.06 0.96 11.34
CA PRO A 211 -5.65 1.62 12.48
C PRO A 211 -5.83 0.65 13.64
N THR A 212 -5.23 0.96 14.78
CA THR A 212 -5.28 0.15 16.00
C THR A 212 -6.25 0.78 16.99
N SER A 213 -7.42 0.15 17.17
CA SER A 213 -8.33 0.53 18.26
C SER A 213 -7.82 -0.02 19.59
N ASN A 214 -8.16 0.62 20.70
CA ASN A 214 -7.83 0.12 22.06
C ASN A 214 -8.44 -1.27 22.37
N SER A 215 -9.41 -1.72 21.56
CA SER A 215 -10.10 -3.00 21.70
C SER A 215 -9.71 -4.04 20.63
N ALA A 216 -8.70 -3.75 19.81
CA ALA A 216 -8.29 -4.66 18.74
C ALA A 216 -7.72 -5.96 19.34
N PRO A 217 -8.21 -7.14 18.90
CA PRO A 217 -7.62 -8.43 19.27
C PRO A 217 -6.13 -8.52 18.90
N ILE A 218 -5.36 -9.33 19.63
CA ILE A 218 -3.91 -9.51 19.44
C ILE A 218 -3.60 -10.28 18.12
N ASP A 219 -4.60 -10.93 17.53
CA ASP A 219 -4.51 -11.83 16.39
C ASP A 219 -4.90 -11.21 15.04
N THR A 220 -4.95 -9.88 14.92
CA THR A 220 -5.25 -9.20 13.65
C THR A 220 -4.03 -9.01 12.76
N VAL A 221 -4.23 -8.69 11.49
CA VAL A 221 -3.18 -8.22 10.58
C VAL A 221 -2.58 -6.90 11.10
N GLY A 222 -1.26 -6.82 11.11
CA GLY A 222 -0.52 -5.66 11.62
C GLY A 222 0.48 -5.08 10.61
N ARG A 223 1.18 -4.03 11.04
CA ARG A 223 2.28 -3.44 10.26
C ARG A 223 3.33 -4.51 9.92
N GLY A 224 3.74 -4.56 8.65
CA GLY A 224 4.72 -5.50 8.13
C GLY A 224 4.15 -6.86 7.69
N ASP A 225 2.86 -7.12 7.93
CA ASP A 225 2.20 -8.33 7.46
C ASP A 225 1.79 -8.19 5.98
N VAL A 226 1.88 -9.30 5.24
CA VAL A 226 1.30 -9.45 3.90
C VAL A 226 -0.11 -10.01 4.03
N SER A 227 -1.11 -9.32 3.51
CA SER A 227 -2.51 -9.60 3.79
C SER A 227 -3.39 -9.68 2.56
N PRO A 228 -3.82 -10.89 2.14
CA PRO A 228 -4.80 -11.06 1.09
C PRO A 228 -6.18 -10.49 1.48
N LYS A 229 -6.89 -9.89 0.53
CA LYS A 229 -8.27 -9.41 0.73
C LYS A 229 -9.28 -10.55 0.60
N LEU A 230 -10.28 -10.55 1.48
CA LEU A 230 -11.44 -11.43 1.40
C LEU A 230 -12.71 -10.62 1.16
N PHE A 231 -13.46 -10.91 0.11
CA PHE A 231 -14.63 -10.13 -0.33
C PHE A 231 -15.92 -10.89 -0.17
N SER A 232 -16.91 -10.33 0.55
CA SER A 232 -18.21 -10.98 0.68
C SER A 232 -18.84 -11.31 -0.65
N LYS A 233 -19.66 -12.37 -0.69
CA LYS A 233 -20.38 -12.76 -1.90
C LYS A 233 -21.30 -11.66 -2.46
N ASP A 234 -21.69 -10.71 -1.62
CA ASP A 234 -22.45 -9.52 -2.01
C ASP A 234 -21.57 -8.40 -2.63
N CYS A 235 -20.25 -8.58 -2.70
CA CYS A 235 -19.34 -7.70 -3.42
C CYS A 235 -19.46 -7.90 -4.94
N PRO A 236 -19.10 -6.89 -5.75
CA PRO A 236 -19.02 -7.01 -7.20
C PRO A 236 -18.24 -8.24 -7.65
N VAL A 237 -18.83 -9.05 -8.53
CA VAL A 237 -18.18 -10.28 -9.03
C VAL A 237 -16.94 -9.97 -9.85
N SER A 238 -16.86 -8.78 -10.45
CA SER A 238 -15.66 -8.28 -11.13
C SER A 238 -14.44 -8.18 -10.22
N PHE A 239 -14.60 -8.12 -8.88
CA PHE A 239 -13.48 -8.10 -7.93
C PHE A 239 -12.64 -9.37 -7.95
N ILE A 240 -13.06 -10.47 -8.56
CA ILE A 240 -12.17 -11.63 -8.67
C ILE A 240 -11.35 -11.61 -9.96
N ASN A 241 -11.78 -10.92 -11.02
CA ASN A 241 -11.19 -11.05 -12.35
C ASN A 241 -10.70 -9.73 -12.97
N SER A 242 -10.83 -8.60 -12.27
CA SER A 242 -10.36 -7.30 -12.76
C SER A 242 -9.93 -6.41 -11.61
N PRO A 243 -9.12 -5.35 -11.85
CA PRO A 243 -8.71 -4.39 -10.82
C PRO A 243 -9.86 -3.46 -10.37
N SER A 244 -11.13 -3.84 -10.58
CA SER A 244 -12.33 -3.02 -10.31
C SER A 244 -12.54 -2.69 -8.84
N PHE A 245 -11.96 -3.45 -7.91
CA PHE A 245 -11.90 -3.04 -6.50
C PHE A 245 -11.14 -1.72 -6.34
N ILE A 246 -10.03 -1.56 -7.05
CA ILE A 246 -9.20 -0.35 -7.06
C ILE A 246 -9.85 0.75 -7.91
N PHE A 247 -10.40 0.39 -9.07
CA PHE A 247 -10.99 1.31 -10.03
C PHE A 247 -12.50 1.12 -10.14
N SER A 248 -13.27 1.87 -9.35
CA SER A 248 -14.73 1.83 -9.39
C SER A 248 -15.32 2.13 -10.77
N LYS A 249 -14.61 2.87 -11.64
CA LYS A 249 -15.00 3.10 -13.05
C LYS A 249 -15.08 1.83 -13.90
N LEU A 250 -14.45 0.74 -13.46
CA LEU A 250 -14.50 -0.57 -14.12
C LEU A 250 -15.68 -1.43 -13.66
N LEU A 251 -16.40 -0.99 -12.63
CA LEU A 251 -17.62 -1.66 -12.19
C LEU A 251 -18.71 -1.50 -13.24
N LYS A 252 -19.44 -2.58 -13.49
CA LYS A 252 -20.63 -2.51 -14.31
C LYS A 252 -21.77 -1.86 -13.52
N PRO A 253 -22.73 -1.17 -14.17
CA PRO A 253 -23.85 -0.55 -13.48
C PRO A 253 -24.62 -1.50 -12.56
N GLU A 254 -24.81 -2.76 -12.97
CA GLU A 254 -25.49 -3.80 -12.17
C GLU A 254 -24.73 -4.23 -10.90
N GLU A 255 -23.42 -3.95 -10.84
CA GLU A 255 -22.59 -4.24 -9.67
C GLU A 255 -22.54 -3.06 -8.68
N MET A 256 -23.11 -1.91 -9.05
CA MET A 256 -23.13 -0.72 -8.21
C MET A 256 -24.32 -0.77 -7.22
N GLY A 257 -24.05 -0.61 -5.92
CA GLY A 257 -25.09 -0.40 -4.89
C GLY A 257 -25.34 -1.54 -3.90
N GLY A 258 -24.61 -2.67 -4.01
CA GLY A 258 -24.61 -3.74 -3.02
C GLY A 258 -23.85 -3.39 -1.73
N VAL A 259 -24.16 -4.06 -0.61
CA VAL A 259 -23.37 -3.95 0.63
C VAL A 259 -22.19 -4.92 0.53
N CYS A 260 -21.07 -4.44 0.02
CA CYS A 260 -19.83 -5.20 -0.01
C CYS A 260 -19.12 -5.11 1.36
N LYS A 261 -18.86 -6.26 1.99
CA LYS A 261 -18.01 -6.39 3.18
C LYS A 261 -16.66 -6.95 2.78
N MET A 262 -15.62 -6.47 3.46
CA MET A 262 -14.24 -6.89 3.22
C MET A 262 -13.63 -7.39 4.52
N GLY A 263 -12.83 -8.43 4.42
CA GLY A 263 -11.97 -8.96 5.47
C GLY A 263 -10.52 -9.01 5.00
N GLU A 264 -9.65 -9.29 5.95
CA GLU A 264 -8.22 -9.43 5.76
C GLU A 264 -7.79 -10.80 6.25
N LEU A 265 -6.94 -11.44 5.46
CA LEU A 265 -6.39 -12.75 5.75
C LEU A 265 -4.89 -12.61 6.07
N ALA A 266 -4.31 -13.64 6.67
CA ALA A 266 -2.86 -13.74 6.82
C ALA A 266 -2.37 -15.01 6.12
N ILE A 267 -1.14 -14.96 5.61
CA ILE A 267 -0.49 -16.08 4.93
C ILE A 267 0.48 -16.73 5.91
N ASP A 268 0.51 -18.05 5.95
CA ASP A 268 1.54 -18.82 6.64
C ASP A 268 2.84 -18.76 5.84
N SER A 269 3.89 -18.23 6.46
CA SER A 269 5.18 -17.99 5.83
C SER A 269 5.92 -19.28 5.46
N SER A 270 5.54 -20.42 6.06
CA SER A 270 6.20 -21.71 5.83
C SER A 270 5.56 -22.59 4.76
N SER A 271 4.30 -22.30 4.42
CA SER A 271 3.51 -23.15 3.53
C SER A 271 2.76 -22.39 2.44
N GLY A 272 2.68 -21.05 2.53
CA GLY A 272 1.82 -20.27 1.65
C GLY A 272 0.33 -20.56 1.83
N GLY A 273 -0.06 -21.30 2.88
CA GLY A 273 -1.46 -21.51 3.22
C GLY A 273 -2.06 -20.29 3.92
N ILE A 274 -3.39 -20.14 3.88
CA ILE A 274 -4.04 -19.05 4.62
C ILE A 274 -4.23 -19.44 6.09
N LEU A 275 -3.79 -18.56 6.99
CA LEU A 275 -3.91 -18.71 8.43
C LEU A 275 -5.34 -18.47 8.92
N GLN A 276 -5.79 -19.33 9.82
CA GLN A 276 -7.03 -19.12 10.57
C GLN A 276 -6.77 -18.24 11.79
N LEU A 277 -6.94 -16.93 11.63
CA LEU A 277 -6.86 -15.97 12.74
C LEU A 277 -8.07 -16.15 13.67
N GLY A 278 -7.84 -16.06 14.99
CA GLY A 278 -8.92 -16.02 15.96
C GLY A 278 -9.69 -14.69 15.89
N GLY A 279 -10.90 -14.64 16.42
CA GLY A 279 -11.60 -13.37 16.66
C GLY A 279 -12.55 -12.83 15.57
N GLY A 280 -12.74 -13.53 14.45
CA GLY A 280 -13.77 -13.17 13.46
C GLY A 280 -15.19 -13.59 13.88
N SER A 281 -16.21 -12.78 13.54
CA SER A 281 -17.58 -13.30 13.55
C SER A 281 -17.70 -14.40 12.50
N ASP A 282 -18.22 -15.57 12.88
CA ASP A 282 -18.36 -16.74 12.00
C ASP A 282 -19.24 -16.48 10.76
N ASP A 283 -19.94 -15.36 10.68
CA ASP A 283 -20.83 -15.03 9.56
C ASP A 283 -20.14 -14.92 8.20
N TYR A 284 -18.81 -14.72 8.17
CA TYR A 284 -18.05 -14.53 6.95
C TYR A 284 -16.68 -15.23 6.96
N ASN A 285 -16.56 -16.31 7.75
CA ASN A 285 -15.34 -17.09 7.82
C ASN A 285 -15.17 -17.92 6.52
N ALA A 286 -14.06 -17.70 5.81
CA ALA A 286 -13.81 -18.32 4.51
C ALA A 286 -13.64 -19.84 4.55
N PHE A 287 -13.42 -20.42 5.73
CA PHE A 287 -13.16 -21.85 5.91
C PHE A 287 -14.39 -22.62 6.39
N THR A 288 -15.21 -22.01 7.25
CA THR A 288 -16.45 -22.63 7.75
C THR A 288 -17.68 -22.28 6.90
N LYS A 289 -17.65 -21.13 6.20
CA LYS A 289 -18.73 -20.64 5.34
C LYS A 289 -18.20 -20.09 3.99
N PRO A 290 -17.47 -20.90 3.20
CA PRO A 290 -16.90 -20.46 1.94
C PRO A 290 -17.96 -19.95 0.95
N ASP A 291 -19.18 -20.49 1.01
CA ASP A 291 -20.34 -20.11 0.18
C ASP A 291 -20.83 -18.68 0.42
N ARG A 292 -20.44 -18.07 1.53
CA ARG A 292 -20.72 -16.67 1.83
C ARG A 292 -19.70 -15.73 1.24
N THR A 293 -18.54 -16.24 0.82
CA THR A 293 -17.39 -15.49 0.30
C THR A 293 -17.29 -15.53 -1.22
N LEU A 294 -16.76 -14.47 -1.83
CA LEU A 294 -16.55 -14.39 -3.27
C LEU A 294 -15.24 -15.06 -3.70
N ASN A 295 -14.22 -15.02 -2.84
CA ASN A 295 -12.88 -15.53 -3.12
C ASN A 295 -12.33 -16.41 -1.97
N PRO A 296 -13.01 -17.51 -1.63
CA PRO A 296 -12.53 -18.43 -0.60
C PRO A 296 -11.16 -19.02 -0.97
N PRO A 297 -10.28 -19.29 0.02
CA PRO A 297 -9.06 -20.06 -0.20
C PRO A 297 -9.34 -21.41 -0.86
N SER A 298 -8.45 -21.83 -1.75
CA SER A 298 -8.55 -23.07 -2.52
C SER A 298 -8.20 -24.31 -1.71
N ILE A 299 -7.50 -24.14 -0.58
CA ILE A 299 -7.09 -25.21 0.32
C ILE A 299 -7.56 -24.96 1.76
N ALA A 300 -7.46 -26.00 2.60
CA ALA A 300 -7.77 -25.90 4.02
C ALA A 300 -6.89 -24.86 4.74
N SER A 301 -7.44 -24.26 5.79
CA SER A 301 -6.70 -23.31 6.63
C SER A 301 -5.51 -23.96 7.34
N VAL A 302 -4.53 -23.12 7.64
CA VAL A 302 -3.45 -23.43 8.58
C VAL A 302 -3.82 -22.86 9.95
N PRO A 303 -3.81 -23.65 11.03
CA PRO A 303 -4.03 -23.13 12.38
C PRO A 303 -3.00 -22.07 12.75
N TRP A 304 -3.48 -20.90 13.19
CA TRP A 304 -2.61 -19.85 13.68
C TRP A 304 -2.21 -20.12 15.13
N ASN A 305 -0.90 -20.14 15.37
CA ASN A 305 -0.27 -20.42 16.67
C ASN A 305 0.59 -19.23 17.16
N SER A 306 1.15 -18.41 16.26
CA SER A 306 1.93 -17.23 16.66
C SER A 306 2.08 -16.18 15.55
N ASN A 307 2.41 -14.95 15.92
CA ASN A 307 2.69 -13.87 14.96
C ASN A 307 3.91 -14.12 14.05
N ALA A 308 4.83 -15.00 14.46
CA ALA A 308 6.01 -15.35 13.67
C ALA A 308 5.67 -16.22 12.44
N GLN A 309 4.48 -16.84 12.40
CA GLN A 309 4.02 -17.61 11.25
C GLN A 309 3.53 -16.74 10.10
N LYS A 310 3.24 -15.45 10.33
CA LYS A 310 2.69 -14.61 9.26
C LYS A 310 3.79 -14.29 8.25
N LEU A 311 3.46 -14.39 6.97
CA LEU A 311 4.30 -13.87 5.90
C LEU A 311 4.44 -12.35 6.08
N LYS A 312 5.69 -11.89 6.00
CA LYS A 312 6.06 -10.49 6.19
C LYS A 312 6.82 -9.98 4.98
N PHE A 313 6.59 -8.72 4.64
CA PHE A 313 7.45 -8.00 3.72
C PHE A 313 8.52 -7.24 4.48
N LYS A 314 9.59 -6.82 3.79
CA LYS A 314 10.62 -5.98 4.39
C LYS A 314 10.07 -4.57 4.61
N VAL A 315 9.92 -4.18 5.87
CA VAL A 315 9.50 -2.82 6.22
C VAL A 315 10.68 -1.86 6.18
N PRO A 316 10.44 -0.55 5.97
CA PRO A 316 11.48 0.46 6.12
C PRO A 316 12.12 0.37 7.51
N PRO A 317 13.45 0.42 7.67
CA PRO A 317 14.12 0.19 8.97
C PRO A 317 13.66 1.14 10.10
N SER A 318 13.19 2.34 9.75
CA SER A 318 12.63 3.30 10.71
C SER A 318 11.37 2.79 11.41
N VAL A 319 10.67 1.80 10.85
CA VAL A 319 9.51 1.15 11.46
C VAL A 319 9.86 0.38 12.72
N ASN A 320 11.05 -0.21 12.81
CA ASN A 320 11.41 -1.15 13.88
C ASN A 320 11.43 -0.50 15.28
N ASN A 321 11.49 0.83 15.34
CA ASN A 321 11.50 1.61 16.58
C ASN A 321 10.16 2.32 16.88
N LEU A 322 9.13 2.10 16.06
CA LEU A 322 7.82 2.75 16.23
C LEU A 322 6.89 1.87 17.06
N ASP A 323 6.15 2.50 17.99
CA ASP A 323 5.02 1.86 18.64
C ASP A 323 3.95 1.50 17.58
N VAL A 324 3.16 0.47 17.86
CA VAL A 324 2.05 0.05 17.00
C VAL A 324 0.98 1.13 16.83
N LYS A 325 0.92 2.10 17.76
CA LYS A 325 0.00 3.24 17.75
C LYS A 325 0.58 4.48 17.06
N ASP A 326 1.87 4.53 16.78
CA ASP A 326 2.49 5.67 16.12
C ASP A 326 2.62 5.39 14.62
N PRO A 327 2.16 6.28 13.72
CA PRO A 327 2.19 6.00 12.29
C PRO A 327 3.62 6.04 11.74
N TYR A 328 3.91 5.13 10.84
CA TYR A 328 5.02 5.28 9.91
C TYR A 328 4.69 6.40 8.91
N ILE A 329 5.62 7.34 8.72
CA ILE A 329 5.47 8.46 7.79
C ILE A 329 6.50 8.30 6.67
N LEU A 330 6.00 8.24 5.44
CA LEU A 330 6.84 8.24 4.25
C LEU A 330 7.32 9.65 3.95
N ILE A 331 8.60 9.94 4.15
CA ILE A 331 9.17 11.27 3.92
C ILE A 331 9.74 11.39 2.51
N VAL A 332 9.29 12.40 1.78
CA VAL A 332 9.77 12.76 0.45
C VAL A 332 10.34 14.18 0.50
N ASN A 333 11.55 14.40 -0.03
CA ASN A 333 12.12 15.74 -0.12
C ASN A 333 11.38 16.55 -1.20
N LEU A 334 11.20 17.85 -0.97
CA LEU A 334 10.66 18.81 -1.92
C LEU A 334 11.80 19.60 -2.58
N ASP A 335 12.72 18.92 -3.25
CA ASP A 335 13.83 19.62 -3.93
C ASP A 335 13.31 20.48 -5.11
N SER A 336 12.10 20.18 -5.60
CA SER A 336 11.43 20.79 -6.75
C SER A 336 10.69 22.11 -6.47
N PHE A 337 10.38 22.45 -5.22
CA PHE A 337 9.65 23.69 -4.88
C PHE A 337 10.51 24.95 -5.07
N VAL A 338 11.82 24.81 -4.97
CA VAL A 338 12.77 25.93 -4.86
C VAL A 338 13.31 26.39 -6.23
N LYS A 339 13.28 25.53 -7.25
CA LYS A 339 14.04 25.79 -8.50
C LYS A 339 13.22 26.25 -9.70
N ASP A 340 11.89 26.13 -9.70
CA ASP A 340 11.12 26.45 -10.90
C ASP A 340 9.86 27.30 -10.60
N SER A 341 10.01 28.61 -10.78
CA SER A 341 8.95 29.61 -10.62
C SER A 341 7.93 29.60 -11.76
N SER A 342 8.11 28.75 -12.79
CA SER A 342 7.27 28.66 -13.98
C SER A 342 6.13 27.63 -13.87
N LYS A 343 6.14 26.75 -12.87
CA LYS A 343 5.14 25.67 -12.70
C LYS A 343 3.96 26.13 -11.85
N LYS A 344 2.76 25.61 -12.13
CA LYS A 344 1.54 25.96 -11.38
C LYS A 344 1.81 25.78 -9.88
N LYS A 345 1.80 26.91 -9.16
CA LYS A 345 2.18 26.98 -7.76
C LYS A 345 1.13 26.21 -6.92
N GLY A 346 1.41 24.97 -6.53
CA GLY A 346 0.57 24.24 -5.58
C GLY A 346 0.48 22.73 -5.75
N ASP A 347 0.97 22.18 -6.86
CA ASP A 347 0.83 20.75 -7.17
C ASP A 347 2.09 19.95 -6.78
N LEU A 348 1.88 18.71 -6.32
CA LEU A 348 2.92 17.71 -6.04
C LEU A 348 2.86 16.62 -7.11
N LEU A 349 4.02 16.10 -7.51
CA LEU A 349 4.10 14.94 -8.42
C LEU A 349 4.96 13.86 -7.78
N PHE A 350 4.41 12.65 -7.71
CA PHE A 350 5.07 11.44 -7.24
C PHE A 350 5.08 10.41 -8.35
N ASN A 351 6.26 10.07 -8.87
CA ASN A 351 6.41 8.96 -9.80
C ASN A 351 6.55 7.66 -9.00
N VAL A 352 5.75 6.66 -9.34
CA VAL A 352 5.62 5.39 -8.62
C VAL A 352 5.97 4.24 -9.54
N SER A 353 7.00 3.46 -9.21
CA SER A 353 7.32 2.21 -9.89
C SER A 353 6.85 1.02 -9.04
N ILE A 354 6.29 0.02 -9.74
CA ILE A 354 5.79 -1.24 -9.19
C ILE A 354 6.30 -2.46 -9.98
N ASP A 355 7.38 -2.30 -10.73
CA ASP A 355 7.94 -3.42 -11.50
C ASP A 355 8.46 -4.49 -10.54
N ASN A 356 8.27 -5.76 -10.90
CA ASN A 356 8.79 -6.92 -10.17
C ASN A 356 8.46 -6.91 -8.67
N THR A 357 7.24 -6.45 -8.32
CA THR A 357 6.79 -6.30 -6.94
C THR A 357 6.73 -7.63 -6.22
N LEU A 358 6.30 -8.70 -6.89
CA LEU A 358 6.26 -10.04 -6.33
C LEU A 358 7.45 -10.82 -6.88
N PHE A 359 8.30 -11.29 -5.96
CA PHE A 359 9.39 -12.21 -6.22
C PHE A 359 9.10 -13.54 -5.52
N TRP A 360 9.35 -14.67 -6.20
CA TRP A 360 9.38 -15.96 -5.55
C TRP A 360 10.33 -16.93 -6.24
N ASP A 361 10.77 -17.90 -5.48
CA ASP A 361 11.59 -19.00 -5.97
C ASP A 361 10.75 -20.22 -6.27
N SER A 362 10.94 -20.74 -7.48
CA SER A 362 10.31 -21.98 -7.90
C SER A 362 11.27 -22.86 -8.69
N ASN A 363 10.97 -24.15 -8.68
CA ASN A 363 11.63 -25.10 -9.57
C ASN A 363 10.88 -25.25 -10.90
N GLU A 364 9.66 -24.71 -10.98
CA GLU A 364 8.89 -24.68 -12.21
C GLU A 364 9.44 -23.60 -13.14
N ALA A 365 9.19 -23.76 -14.44
CA ALA A 365 9.65 -22.80 -15.45
C ALA A 365 8.54 -21.82 -15.86
N ASP A 366 7.32 -21.99 -15.37
CA ASP A 366 6.22 -21.07 -15.64
C ASP A 366 6.33 -19.83 -14.75
N ASN A 367 5.83 -18.69 -15.24
CA ASN A 367 5.74 -17.46 -14.45
C ASN A 367 4.34 -17.34 -13.84
N VAL A 368 3.86 -18.43 -13.24
CA VAL A 368 2.53 -18.51 -12.62
C VAL A 368 2.74 -18.73 -11.13
N PHE A 369 2.34 -17.77 -10.30
CA PHE A 369 2.45 -17.87 -8.86
C PHE A 369 1.20 -18.52 -8.27
N SER A 370 1.35 -19.73 -7.73
CA SER A 370 0.23 -20.54 -7.25
C SER A 370 0.51 -21.25 -5.91
N PRO A 371 0.79 -20.51 -4.82
CA PRO A 371 1.32 -21.10 -3.58
C PRO A 371 0.34 -22.06 -2.88
N GLN A 372 -0.98 -21.92 -3.07
CA GLN A 372 -1.95 -22.83 -2.45
C GLN A 372 -1.99 -24.17 -3.20
N LEU A 373 -1.92 -24.13 -4.53
CA LEU A 373 -2.12 -25.29 -5.39
C LEU A 373 -0.81 -25.96 -5.81
N ASN A 374 0.30 -25.22 -5.83
CA ASN A 374 1.61 -25.68 -6.26
C ASN A 374 2.60 -25.63 -5.09
N VAL A 375 3.11 -26.80 -4.70
CA VAL A 375 4.15 -26.92 -3.67
C VAL A 375 5.48 -26.31 -4.10
N ALA A 376 5.69 -26.14 -5.41
CA ALA A 376 6.89 -25.52 -5.96
C ALA A 376 6.97 -24.03 -5.61
N ASP A 377 5.83 -23.34 -5.49
CA ASP A 377 5.74 -21.88 -5.27
C ASP A 377 5.56 -21.50 -3.79
N ARG A 378 5.60 -22.50 -2.90
CA ARG A 378 5.39 -22.28 -1.47
C ARG A 378 6.63 -21.66 -0.83
N PRO A 379 6.47 -20.59 -0.04
CA PRO A 379 7.57 -20.04 0.73
C PRO A 379 7.98 -21.00 1.84
N ASN A 380 9.24 -20.93 2.26
CA ASN A 380 9.66 -21.43 3.58
C ASN A 380 10.34 -20.30 4.39
N ALA A 381 9.68 -19.16 4.31
CA ALA A 381 10.10 -17.86 4.76
C ALA A 381 9.93 -17.67 6.28
N THR A 382 10.89 -17.01 6.95
CA THR A 382 10.73 -16.65 8.39
C THR A 382 10.65 -15.15 8.67
N SER A 383 11.09 -14.28 7.76
CA SER A 383 10.91 -12.84 7.85
C SER A 383 11.04 -12.16 6.48
N GLY A 384 10.68 -10.87 6.37
CA GLY A 384 10.88 -10.11 5.13
C GLY A 384 12.35 -9.85 4.79
N GLU A 385 13.28 -9.97 5.75
CA GLU A 385 14.72 -9.71 5.57
C GLU A 385 15.55 -11.00 5.35
N ASP A 386 15.16 -12.11 5.99
CA ASP A 386 15.98 -13.34 6.07
C ASP A 386 15.91 -14.22 4.81
N ASN A 387 14.93 -14.00 3.94
CA ASN A 387 14.67 -14.82 2.75
C ASN A 387 15.21 -14.18 1.46
N LEU A 388 16.29 -13.43 1.53
CA LEU A 388 17.05 -13.02 0.34
C LEU A 388 18.50 -13.53 0.37
N VAL A 389 18.83 -14.27 1.43
CA VAL A 389 20.22 -14.58 1.79
C VAL A 389 20.42 -16.05 2.15
N THR A 390 19.33 -16.82 2.26
CA THR A 390 19.41 -18.22 2.68
C THR A 390 19.32 -19.13 1.46
N SER A 391 20.48 -19.57 0.99
CA SER A 391 20.63 -20.35 -0.26
C SER A 391 20.03 -21.77 -0.25
N THR A 392 19.15 -22.09 0.69
CA THR A 392 18.48 -23.39 0.81
C THR A 392 16.97 -23.24 0.99
N ARG A 393 16.47 -22.01 0.89
CA ARG A 393 15.10 -21.64 1.18
C ARG A 393 14.45 -21.10 -0.09
N LYS A 394 13.16 -21.39 -0.24
CA LYS A 394 12.33 -20.77 -1.26
C LYS A 394 11.82 -19.46 -0.72
N ASN A 395 12.15 -18.41 -1.44
CA ASN A 395 11.78 -17.07 -1.04
C ASN A 395 10.42 -16.71 -1.64
N LEU A 396 9.69 -15.85 -0.93
CA LEU A 396 8.48 -15.20 -1.41
C LEU A 396 8.45 -13.82 -0.81
N ILE A 397 8.57 -12.81 -1.65
CA ILE A 397 8.75 -11.43 -1.22
C ILE A 397 7.84 -10.54 -2.01
N PHE A 398 7.15 -9.69 -1.27
CA PHE A 398 6.42 -8.58 -1.83
C PHE A 398 7.21 -7.31 -1.51
N HIS A 399 7.66 -6.62 -2.54
CA HIS A 399 8.42 -5.38 -2.42
C HIS A 399 7.48 -4.18 -2.32
N LEU A 400 7.89 -3.17 -1.57
CA LEU A 400 7.22 -1.88 -1.58
C LEU A 400 7.51 -1.16 -2.91
N PRO A 401 6.64 -0.23 -3.36
CA PRO A 401 6.91 0.49 -4.60
C PRO A 401 8.13 1.40 -4.43
N THR A 402 8.72 1.84 -5.54
CA THR A 402 9.66 2.96 -5.50
C THR A 402 8.93 4.26 -5.80
N ILE A 403 9.10 5.27 -4.95
CA ILE A 403 8.45 6.58 -5.11
C ILE A 403 9.51 7.66 -5.18
N LEU A 404 9.50 8.44 -6.27
CA LEU A 404 10.35 9.63 -6.42
C LEU A 404 9.47 10.87 -6.62
N ASP A 405 9.87 11.98 -6.01
CA ASP A 405 9.30 13.27 -6.39
C ASP A 405 9.68 13.59 -7.83
N GLY A 406 8.72 14.16 -8.57
CA GLY A 406 8.90 14.55 -9.95
C GLY A 406 8.93 16.06 -10.12
N THR A 407 9.72 16.51 -11.08
CA THR A 407 9.50 17.78 -11.77
C THR A 407 8.90 17.46 -13.13
N GLU A 408 7.71 17.98 -13.45
CA GLU A 408 7.18 17.88 -14.84
C GLU A 408 8.11 18.48 -15.87
#